data_AF-A0A926F0F7-F1
#
_entry.id   AF-A0A926F0F7-F1
#
_cell.length_a   1.000
_cell.length_b   1.000
_cell.length_c   1.000
_cell.angle_alpha   90.00
_cell.angle_beta   90.00
_cell.angle_gamma   90.00
#
_symmetry.space_group_name_H-M   'P 1'
#
loop_
_entity.id
_entity.type
_entity.pdbx_description
1 polymer ?
#
loop_
_entity_poly.entity_id
_entity_poly.type
_entity_poly.pdbx_seq_one_letter_code
_entity_poly.pdbx_strand_id
1 'polypeptide(L)'
;MEIRRYLNTRLWRDSWFESLNANEKFVYIYLLTNPSTNMLGIYNLSIRRIAYDCNLNEQTTRRCIKKLEEALKIIYCKGYIIIPDWISQNAMNPSMKQSAMKDFDKLPDEVRSELPPQLLSAIQKMRPRTAHAVPTLFTQTPSDTPEKEEEEYPEKKEEKAYEKNTIPEEKEKTEKGNGEKEYAPEAERKTSTTSPLPHRNCHEDIPQPLENTCAQAIESQTWLEALCMNHRIDIAQLHEWLEHFCRKLQNEGNLQKSVRDFRQHFANWLHIQLENQRKHPQHHENLATANRENSRQRKLDAIAALRTTVESDALQRLRELEIEGTLPPLPET
;
A
#
# COMPACT_ATOMS: atom_id res chain seq x y z
N MET A 1 -10.07 -1.70 -15.39
CA MET A 1 -9.57 -1.72 -13.99
C MET A 1 -10.56 -0.97 -13.09
N GLU A 2 -10.76 -1.40 -11.84
CA GLU A 2 -11.67 -0.73 -10.90
C GLU A 2 -11.06 0.56 -10.34
N ILE A 3 -11.82 1.66 -10.29
CA ILE A 3 -11.35 2.94 -9.75
C ILE A 3 -11.52 2.94 -8.23
N ARG A 4 -10.40 3.06 -7.50
CA ARG A 4 -10.40 3.20 -6.04
C ARG A 4 -10.14 4.65 -5.61
N ARG A 5 -10.78 5.06 -4.51
CA ARG A 5 -10.60 6.35 -3.85
C ARG A 5 -10.31 6.07 -2.38
N TYR A 6 -9.24 6.67 -1.85
CA TYR A 6 -8.83 6.50 -0.46
C TYR A 6 -9.10 7.79 0.30
N LEU A 7 -9.71 7.68 1.48
CA LEU A 7 -9.89 8.80 2.39
C LEU A 7 -8.89 8.70 3.54
N ASN A 8 -8.29 9.83 3.91
CA ASN A 8 -7.40 9.88 5.06
C ASN A 8 -8.23 9.77 6.34
N THR A 9 -7.97 8.75 7.16
CA THR A 9 -8.71 8.50 8.42
C THR A 9 -8.55 9.63 9.45
N ARG A 10 -7.56 10.52 9.28
CA ARG A 10 -7.45 11.76 10.06
C ARG A 10 -8.67 12.69 9.92
N LEU A 11 -9.43 12.58 8.83
CA LEU A 11 -10.70 13.32 8.64
C LEU A 11 -11.65 13.18 9.83
N TRP A 12 -11.74 11.98 10.42
CA TRP A 12 -12.61 11.70 11.58
C TRP A 12 -12.16 12.37 12.88
N ARG A 13 -10.93 12.89 12.95
CA ARG A 13 -10.37 13.61 14.11
C ARG A 13 -10.33 15.13 13.89
N ASP A 14 -10.82 15.60 12.75
CA ASP A 14 -10.77 17.01 12.40
C ASP A 14 -12.00 17.72 12.98
N SER A 15 -11.78 18.75 13.81
CA SER A 15 -12.83 19.36 14.62
C SER A 15 -13.95 19.99 13.78
N TRP A 16 -13.63 20.53 12.59
CA TRP A 16 -14.67 21.02 11.68
C TRP A 16 -15.55 19.88 11.17
N PHE A 17 -14.95 18.72 10.87
CA PHE A 17 -15.68 17.55 10.36
C PHE A 17 -16.49 16.89 11.48
N GLU A 18 -15.95 16.82 12.70
CA GLU A 18 -16.67 16.35 13.89
C GLU A 18 -17.98 17.12 14.10
N SER A 19 -17.96 18.45 13.93
CA SER A 19 -19.13 19.34 14.10
C SER A 19 -20.26 19.15 13.08
N LEU A 20 -20.02 18.43 11.98
CA LEU A 20 -21.03 18.20 10.95
C LEU A 20 -22.09 17.17 11.38
N ASN A 21 -23.33 17.35 10.92
CA ASN A 21 -24.37 16.32 11.07
C ASN A 21 -24.17 15.16 10.07
N ALA A 22 -24.93 14.08 10.23
CA ALA A 22 -24.79 12.86 9.41
C ALA A 22 -24.94 13.12 7.89
N ASN A 23 -25.89 13.96 7.48
CA ASN A 23 -26.12 14.28 6.06
C ASN A 23 -24.96 15.12 5.49
N GLU A 24 -24.47 16.10 6.26
CA GLU A 24 -23.32 16.92 5.87
C GLU A 24 -22.04 16.08 5.74
N LYS A 25 -21.78 15.18 6.70
CA LYS A 25 -20.67 14.21 6.66
C LYS A 25 -20.76 13.32 5.43
N PHE A 26 -21.96 12.78 5.15
CA PHE A 26 -22.18 11.89 4.02
C PHE A 26 -22.02 12.60 2.68
N VAL A 27 -22.61 13.79 2.51
CA VAL A 27 -22.44 14.62 1.30
C VAL A 27 -20.95 14.96 1.08
N TYR A 28 -20.21 15.36 2.11
CA TYR A 28 -18.79 15.64 1.97
C TYR A 28 -17.99 14.39 1.55
N ILE A 29 -18.18 13.26 2.23
CA ILE A 29 -17.52 11.99 1.89
C ILE A 29 -17.84 11.58 0.43
N TYR A 30 -19.11 11.69 0.01
CA TYR A 30 -19.54 11.41 -1.35
C TYR A 30 -18.87 12.35 -2.37
N LEU A 31 -18.74 13.64 -2.08
CA LEU A 31 -18.03 14.60 -2.94
C LEU A 31 -16.52 14.32 -3.07
N LEU A 32 -15.92 13.54 -2.18
CA LEU A 32 -14.52 13.08 -2.30
C LEU A 32 -14.37 11.72 -3.00
N THR A 33 -15.45 10.94 -3.13
CA THR A 33 -15.37 9.51 -3.48
C THR A 33 -16.24 9.07 -4.67
N ASN A 34 -17.13 9.93 -5.18
CA ASN A 34 -18.01 9.59 -6.29
C ASN A 34 -17.24 9.30 -7.60
N PRO A 35 -17.83 8.53 -8.54
CA PRO A 35 -17.17 8.14 -9.80
C PRO A 35 -16.76 9.30 -10.71
N SER A 36 -17.39 10.48 -10.59
CA SER A 36 -17.06 11.67 -11.38
C SER A 36 -15.81 12.40 -10.87
N THR A 37 -15.31 12.06 -9.67
CA THR A 37 -14.15 12.71 -9.07
C THR A 37 -12.86 12.32 -9.80
N ASN A 38 -12.19 13.30 -10.43
CA ASN A 38 -10.96 13.11 -11.22
C ASN A 38 -9.68 13.34 -10.41
N MET A 39 -8.51 13.31 -11.06
CA MET A 39 -7.21 13.54 -10.41
C MET A 39 -7.00 15.00 -9.99
N LEU A 40 -7.71 15.93 -10.65
CA LEU A 40 -7.62 17.37 -10.39
C LEU A 40 -8.42 17.83 -9.16
N GLY A 41 -9.49 17.10 -8.79
CA GLY A 41 -10.44 17.53 -7.76
C GLY A 41 -11.41 18.61 -8.24
N ILE A 42 -11.53 18.78 -9.57
CA ILE A 42 -12.46 19.71 -10.22
C ILE A 42 -13.21 18.96 -11.31
N TYR A 43 -14.52 18.76 -11.13
CA TYR A 43 -15.32 17.90 -12.01
C TYR A 43 -16.79 18.34 -12.06
N ASN A 44 -17.48 18.00 -13.15
CA ASN A 44 -18.90 18.31 -13.31
C ASN A 44 -19.76 17.35 -12.48
N LEU A 45 -20.63 17.88 -11.62
CA LEU A 45 -21.60 17.10 -10.87
C LEU A 45 -22.78 17.98 -10.45
N SER A 46 -23.97 17.72 -10.98
CA SER A 46 -25.16 18.54 -10.66
C SER A 46 -25.70 18.30 -9.24
N ILE A 47 -26.25 19.34 -8.62
CA ILE A 47 -26.98 19.24 -7.34
C ILE A 47 -28.04 18.14 -7.36
N ARG A 48 -28.77 17.99 -8.48
CA ARG A 48 -29.77 16.93 -8.65
C ARG A 48 -29.15 15.52 -8.53
N ARG A 49 -27.95 15.31 -9.07
CA ARG A 49 -27.23 14.03 -8.96
C ARG A 49 -26.75 13.78 -7.54
N ILE A 50 -26.19 14.79 -6.88
CA ILE A 50 -25.75 14.72 -5.46
C ILE A 50 -26.96 14.38 -4.57
N ALA A 51 -28.08 15.06 -4.78
CA ALA A 51 -29.34 14.83 -4.05
C ALA A 51 -29.84 13.38 -4.23
N TYR A 52 -29.88 12.89 -5.47
CA TYR A 52 -30.29 11.52 -5.78
C TYR A 52 -29.36 10.48 -5.11
N ASP A 53 -28.05 10.57 -5.31
CA ASP A 53 -27.10 9.59 -4.78
C ASP A 53 -27.00 9.61 -3.25
N CYS A 54 -27.21 10.78 -2.61
CA CYS A 54 -27.21 10.90 -1.15
C CYS A 54 -28.59 10.61 -0.52
N ASN A 55 -29.62 10.29 -1.30
CA ASN A 55 -31.02 10.16 -0.85
C ASN A 55 -31.52 11.41 -0.08
N LEU A 56 -31.24 12.60 -0.63
CA LEU A 56 -31.65 13.90 -0.10
C LEU A 56 -32.53 14.64 -1.12
N ASN A 57 -33.28 15.64 -0.66
CA ASN A 57 -33.92 16.60 -1.56
C ASN A 57 -32.93 17.72 -1.94
N GLU A 58 -33.13 18.36 -3.10
CA GLU A 58 -32.21 19.40 -3.59
C GLU A 58 -32.04 20.60 -2.64
N GLN A 59 -33.05 20.96 -1.83
CA GLN A 59 -32.92 22.08 -0.89
C GLN A 59 -31.97 21.73 0.26
N THR A 60 -32.07 20.52 0.82
CA THR A 60 -31.12 20.00 1.81
C THR A 60 -29.72 19.89 1.22
N THR A 61 -29.58 19.34 0.00
CA THR A 61 -28.28 19.26 -0.69
C THR A 61 -27.64 20.63 -0.90
N ARG A 62 -28.41 21.64 -1.34
CA ARG A 62 -27.94 23.03 -1.48
C ARG A 62 -27.46 23.62 -0.15
N ARG A 63 -28.17 23.35 0.96
CA ARG A 63 -27.75 23.78 2.31
C ARG A 63 -26.45 23.09 2.75
N CYS A 64 -26.31 21.78 2.52
CA CYS A 64 -25.09 21.04 2.82
C CYS A 64 -23.90 21.58 2.01
N ILE A 65 -24.05 21.78 0.70
CA ILE A 65 -23.01 22.37 -0.16
C ILE A 65 -22.63 23.76 0.35
N LYS A 66 -23.61 24.67 0.55
CA LYS A 66 -23.34 26.03 1.03
C LYS A 66 -22.55 26.06 2.34
N LYS A 67 -22.85 25.16 3.28
CA LYS A 67 -22.10 25.05 4.55
C LYS A 67 -20.65 24.57 4.34
N LEU A 68 -20.42 23.68 3.36
CA LEU A 68 -19.07 23.24 2.96
C LEU A 68 -18.30 24.35 2.21
N GLU A 69 -19.01 25.24 1.49
CA GLU A 69 -18.44 26.45 0.88
C GLU A 69 -18.06 27.50 1.93
N GLU A 70 -18.94 27.75 2.92
CA GLU A 70 -18.66 28.61 4.08
C GLU A 70 -17.47 28.10 4.91
N ALA A 71 -17.24 26.79 4.94
CA ALA A 71 -16.07 26.15 5.56
C ALA A 71 -14.82 26.08 4.64
N LEU A 72 -14.90 26.62 3.42
CA LEU A 72 -13.85 26.57 2.37
C LEU A 72 -13.40 25.15 1.96
N LYS A 73 -14.23 24.13 2.19
CA LYS A 73 -13.91 22.72 1.92
C LYS A 73 -14.33 22.26 0.52
N ILE A 74 -15.33 22.92 -0.06
CA ILE A 74 -15.87 22.71 -1.41
C ILE A 74 -16.16 24.10 -1.99
N ILE A 75 -16.16 24.24 -3.32
CA ILE A 75 -16.77 25.35 -4.05
C ILE A 75 -17.67 24.74 -5.13
N TYR A 76 -18.91 25.23 -5.28
CA TYR A 76 -19.83 24.80 -6.32
C TYR A 76 -20.10 25.92 -7.33
N CYS A 77 -19.45 25.83 -8.49
CA CYS A 77 -19.52 26.85 -9.52
C CYS A 77 -20.03 26.27 -10.84
N LYS A 78 -21.11 26.83 -11.41
CA LYS A 78 -21.62 26.50 -12.76
C LYS A 78 -21.84 24.99 -13.03
N GLY A 79 -22.18 24.21 -12.00
CA GLY A 79 -22.36 22.74 -12.12
C GLY A 79 -21.08 21.91 -11.92
N TYR A 80 -19.97 22.56 -11.55
CA TYR A 80 -18.73 21.93 -11.16
C TYR A 80 -18.55 21.96 -9.64
N ILE A 81 -18.04 20.85 -9.10
CA ILE A 81 -17.49 20.76 -7.75
C ILE A 81 -15.98 21.01 -7.88
N ILE A 82 -15.47 21.91 -7.05
CA ILE A 82 -14.05 22.21 -6.86
C ILE A 82 -13.71 21.85 -5.40
N ILE A 83 -12.64 21.10 -5.19
CA ILE A 83 -12.14 20.73 -3.86
C ILE A 83 -10.78 21.44 -3.64
N PRO A 84 -10.72 22.57 -2.91
CA PRO A 84 -9.52 23.42 -2.88
C PRO A 84 -8.25 22.71 -2.39
N ASP A 85 -8.37 21.86 -1.37
CA ASP A 85 -7.25 21.11 -0.78
C ASP A 85 -6.91 19.80 -1.51
N TRP A 86 -7.56 19.47 -2.64
CA TRP A 86 -7.40 18.16 -3.26
C TRP A 86 -5.96 17.84 -3.66
N ILE A 87 -5.27 18.81 -4.25
CA ILE A 87 -3.91 18.67 -4.77
C ILE A 87 -2.87 18.62 -3.64
N SER A 88 -3.14 19.29 -2.51
CA SER A 88 -2.26 19.27 -1.34
C SER A 88 -2.45 18.01 -0.49
N GLN A 89 -3.66 17.45 -0.45
CA GLN A 89 -3.96 16.23 0.30
C GLN A 89 -3.58 14.93 -0.44
N ASN A 90 -3.58 14.92 -1.79
CA ASN A 90 -3.32 13.72 -2.59
C ASN A 90 -1.90 13.69 -3.16
N ALA A 91 -1.10 12.72 -2.70
CA ALA A 91 0.24 12.45 -3.24
C ALA A 91 0.16 11.88 -4.67
N MET A 92 0.27 12.74 -5.68
CA MET A 92 0.17 12.34 -7.09
C MET A 92 1.51 11.90 -7.70
N ASN A 93 1.48 10.74 -8.38
CA ASN A 93 2.57 10.30 -9.25
C ASN A 93 2.61 11.11 -10.58
N PRO A 94 3.65 10.99 -11.42
CA PRO A 94 3.76 11.77 -12.66
C PRO A 94 2.59 11.58 -13.65
N SER A 95 2.04 10.36 -13.76
CA SER A 95 0.90 10.06 -14.64
C SER A 95 -0.39 10.72 -14.13
N MET A 96 -0.65 10.68 -12.82
CA MET A 96 -1.78 11.36 -12.18
C MET A 96 -1.71 12.88 -12.39
N LYS A 97 -0.51 13.48 -12.26
CA LYS A 97 -0.29 14.91 -12.56
C LYS A 97 -0.58 15.23 -14.02
N GLN A 98 -0.16 14.37 -14.96
CA GLN A 98 -0.45 14.54 -16.38
C GLN A 98 -1.96 14.43 -16.67
N SER A 99 -2.67 13.51 -16.01
CA SER A 99 -4.14 13.41 -16.11
C SER A 99 -4.82 14.66 -15.56
N ALA A 100 -4.44 15.12 -14.36
CA ALA A 100 -4.99 16.34 -13.76
C ALA A 100 -4.75 17.58 -14.64
N MET A 101 -3.59 17.67 -15.29
CA MET A 101 -3.28 18.75 -16.24
C MET A 101 -4.18 18.67 -17.49
N LYS A 102 -4.38 17.48 -18.07
CA LYS A 102 -5.32 17.26 -19.19
C LYS A 102 -6.76 17.62 -18.83
N ASP A 103 -7.18 17.35 -17.58
CA ASP A 103 -8.51 17.72 -17.09
C ASP A 103 -8.63 19.24 -16.92
N PHE A 104 -7.58 19.91 -16.41
CA PHE A 104 -7.53 21.36 -16.26
C PHE A 104 -7.56 22.09 -17.62
N ASP A 105 -6.81 21.58 -18.60
CA ASP A 105 -6.77 22.12 -19.97
C ASP A 105 -8.13 21.98 -20.70
N LYS A 106 -9.05 21.14 -20.19
CA LYS A 106 -10.45 20.99 -20.67
C LYS A 106 -11.50 21.81 -19.90
N LEU A 107 -11.16 22.44 -18.77
CA LEU A 107 -12.13 23.22 -17.99
C LEU A 107 -12.64 24.45 -18.76
N PRO A 108 -13.93 24.80 -18.68
CA PRO A 108 -14.44 26.07 -19.20
C PRO A 108 -13.78 27.26 -18.52
N ASP A 109 -13.56 28.36 -19.26
CA ASP A 109 -12.90 29.56 -18.72
C ASP A 109 -13.69 30.20 -17.57
N GLU A 110 -15.02 30.13 -17.60
CA GLU A 110 -15.92 30.52 -16.49
C GLU A 110 -15.61 29.79 -15.17
N VAL A 111 -15.16 28.54 -15.23
CA VAL A 111 -14.79 27.75 -14.05
C VAL A 111 -13.36 28.09 -13.63
N ARG A 112 -12.47 28.34 -14.60
CA ARG A 112 -11.07 28.72 -14.34
C ARG A 112 -10.93 30.07 -13.63
N SER A 113 -11.77 31.06 -13.97
CA SER A 113 -11.77 32.38 -13.34
C SER A 113 -12.18 32.35 -11.86
N GLU A 114 -12.95 31.34 -11.45
CA GLU A 114 -13.48 31.16 -10.09
C GLU A 114 -12.57 30.28 -9.20
N LEU A 115 -11.42 29.84 -9.72
CA LEU A 115 -10.48 29.02 -8.95
C LEU A 115 -9.67 29.88 -7.96
N PRO A 116 -9.55 29.47 -6.68
CA PRO A 116 -8.72 30.18 -5.71
C PRO A 116 -7.27 30.35 -6.20
N PRO A 117 -6.62 31.51 -5.98
CA PRO A 117 -5.29 31.80 -6.50
C PRO A 117 -4.23 30.83 -5.97
N GLN A 118 -4.41 30.33 -4.74
CA GLN A 118 -3.55 29.30 -4.15
C GLN A 118 -3.63 27.99 -4.95
N LEU A 119 -4.83 27.54 -5.30
CA LEU A 119 -5.09 26.34 -6.10
C LEU A 119 -4.54 26.49 -7.53
N LEU A 120 -4.77 27.63 -8.18
CA LEU A 120 -4.18 27.96 -9.48
C LEU A 120 -2.65 27.86 -9.44
N SER A 121 -2.01 28.44 -8.42
CA SER A 121 -0.55 28.35 -8.25
C SER A 121 -0.05 26.92 -8.03
N ALA A 122 -0.84 26.08 -7.32
CA ALA A 122 -0.52 24.68 -7.09
C ALA A 122 -0.62 23.86 -8.38
N ILE A 123 -1.68 24.08 -9.18
CA ILE A 123 -1.87 23.45 -10.50
C ILE A 123 -0.73 23.83 -11.45
N GLN A 124 -0.40 25.12 -11.55
CA GLN A 124 0.68 25.60 -12.42
C GLN A 124 2.05 25.00 -12.06
N LYS A 125 2.33 24.79 -10.77
CA LYS A 125 3.55 24.10 -10.30
C LYS A 125 3.61 22.60 -10.69
N MET A 126 2.49 21.98 -11.04
CA MET A 126 2.46 20.60 -11.56
C MET A 126 2.86 20.51 -13.04
N ARG A 127 2.73 21.61 -13.80
CA ARG A 127 3.09 21.64 -15.22
C ARG A 127 4.60 21.36 -15.34
N PRO A 128 5.03 20.32 -16.08
CA PRO A 128 6.44 20.02 -16.22
C PRO A 128 7.15 21.23 -16.83
N ARG A 129 8.31 21.60 -16.28
CA ARG A 129 9.18 22.61 -16.90
C ARG A 129 9.62 22.09 -18.26
N THR A 130 8.99 22.59 -19.31
CA THR A 130 9.46 22.39 -20.69
C THR A 130 10.87 22.97 -20.79
N ALA A 131 11.86 22.10 -21.00
CA ALA A 131 13.17 22.55 -21.42
C ALA A 131 13.01 23.29 -22.75
N HIS A 132 13.34 24.58 -22.76
CA HIS A 132 13.42 25.49 -23.90
C HIS A 132 12.34 25.32 -24.98
N ALA A 133 11.26 26.11 -24.87
CA ALA A 133 10.47 26.45 -26.04
C ALA A 133 11.35 27.23 -27.02
N VAL A 134 11.72 26.61 -28.14
CA VAL A 134 12.26 27.31 -29.30
C VAL A 134 11.12 28.08 -29.94
N PRO A 135 11.20 29.42 -30.09
CA PRO A 135 10.13 30.20 -30.69
C PRO A 135 10.18 30.10 -32.21
N THR A 136 9.41 29.18 -32.79
CA THR A 136 9.16 29.17 -34.24
C THR A 136 7.88 29.93 -34.55
N LEU A 137 8.03 31.20 -34.92
CA LEU A 137 6.99 31.96 -35.62
C LEU A 137 6.83 31.36 -37.03
N PHE A 138 5.61 31.00 -37.45
CA PHE A 138 4.97 31.45 -38.72
C PHE A 138 3.57 30.81 -38.95
N THR A 139 2.54 31.67 -38.95
CA THR A 139 1.50 31.85 -39.99
C THR A 139 0.66 30.67 -40.55
N GLN A 140 -0.57 30.55 -40.02
CA GLN A 140 -1.90 30.38 -40.66
C GLN A 140 -2.16 29.55 -41.95
N THR A 141 -3.09 28.57 -41.82
CA THR A 141 -4.16 28.12 -42.77
C THR A 141 -3.82 27.36 -44.07
N PRO A 142 -4.77 26.60 -44.69
CA PRO A 142 -5.81 25.71 -44.12
C PRO A 142 -5.94 24.34 -44.88
N SER A 143 -6.99 23.56 -44.53
CA SER A 143 -7.69 22.52 -45.33
C SER A 143 -7.42 21.02 -45.05
N ASP A 144 -8.55 20.30 -45.12
CA ASP A 144 -8.82 18.86 -45.37
C ASP A 144 -8.38 17.73 -44.41
N THR A 145 -9.39 16.93 -44.06
CA THR A 145 -9.34 15.52 -43.60
C THR A 145 -9.49 14.62 -44.85
N PRO A 146 -9.23 13.28 -44.83
CA PRO A 146 -8.93 12.43 -43.68
C PRO A 146 -7.77 11.43 -43.86
N GLU A 147 -7.30 10.83 -42.76
CA GLU A 147 -7.15 9.36 -42.69
C GLU A 147 -7.04 8.86 -41.24
N LYS A 148 -7.28 7.56 -41.05
CA LYS A 148 -7.28 6.89 -39.74
C LYS A 148 -5.98 6.12 -39.54
N GLU A 149 -5.34 6.30 -38.39
CA GLU A 149 -4.45 5.28 -37.85
C GLU A 149 -4.82 5.02 -36.38
N GLU A 150 -5.11 3.75 -36.08
CA GLU A 150 -5.36 3.25 -34.73
C GLU A 150 -4.02 2.79 -34.14
N GLU A 151 -3.37 3.61 -33.32
CA GLU A 151 -2.22 3.14 -32.53
C GLU A 151 -2.67 2.55 -31.19
N GLU A 152 -2.60 1.21 -31.15
CA GLU A 152 -2.76 0.38 -29.95
C GLU A 152 -1.53 0.50 -29.04
N TYR A 153 -1.71 0.93 -27.78
CA TYR A 153 -0.63 0.97 -26.76
C TYR A 153 -0.84 -0.08 -25.66
N PRO A 154 0.20 -0.84 -25.26
CA PRO A 154 0.06 -1.99 -24.37
C PRO A 154 -0.15 -1.60 -22.88
N GLU A 155 -1.15 -2.21 -22.26
CA GLU A 155 -1.57 -1.97 -20.87
C GLU A 155 -0.60 -2.62 -19.85
N LYS A 156 0.22 -1.83 -19.16
CA LYS A 156 0.97 -2.30 -17.97
C LYS A 156 0.13 -2.15 -16.71
N LYS A 157 -0.27 -3.28 -16.12
CA LYS A 157 -0.99 -3.35 -14.84
C LYS A 157 -0.01 -3.32 -13.67
N GLU A 158 -0.13 -2.32 -12.80
CA GLU A 158 0.43 -2.37 -11.44
C GLU A 158 -0.70 -2.60 -10.44
N GLU A 159 -0.81 -3.83 -9.92
CA GLU A 159 -1.66 -4.12 -8.77
C GLU A 159 -0.88 -3.84 -7.48
N LYS A 160 -1.40 -2.92 -6.65
CA LYS A 160 -0.92 -2.72 -5.28
C LYS A 160 -1.96 -3.22 -4.29
N ALA A 161 -1.67 -4.36 -3.68
CA ALA A 161 -2.35 -4.84 -2.49
C ALA A 161 -1.72 -4.23 -1.23
N TYR A 162 -2.54 -3.97 -0.22
CA TYR A 162 -2.11 -3.96 1.19
C TYR A 162 -3.23 -4.54 2.07
N GLU A 163 -2.81 -5.26 3.10
CA GLU A 163 -3.66 -6.19 3.86
C GLU A 163 -4.81 -5.56 4.67
N LYS A 164 -5.85 -6.38 4.84
CA LYS A 164 -6.98 -6.12 5.75
C LYS A 164 -6.66 -6.67 7.14
N ASN A 165 -6.11 -5.84 8.03
CA ASN A 165 -5.98 -6.22 9.43
C ASN A 165 -7.36 -6.34 10.09
N THR A 166 -7.68 -7.54 10.56
CA THR A 166 -8.86 -7.83 11.39
C THR A 166 -8.37 -8.42 12.70
N ILE A 167 -8.62 -7.75 13.82
CA ILE A 167 -8.42 -8.29 15.17
C ILE A 167 -9.78 -8.86 15.63
N PRO A 168 -9.84 -10.00 16.35
CA PRO A 168 -11.11 -10.65 16.68
C PRO A 168 -11.89 -9.89 17.75
N GLU A 169 -13.22 -9.84 17.60
CA GLU A 169 -14.13 -9.49 18.70
C GLU A 169 -14.31 -10.69 19.64
N GLU A 170 -14.08 -10.49 20.94
CA GLU A 170 -14.56 -11.39 21.97
C GLU A 170 -16.09 -11.32 22.02
N LYS A 171 -16.76 -12.48 22.09
CA LYS A 171 -18.21 -12.55 22.34
C LYS A 171 -18.47 -13.09 23.73
N GLU A 172 -18.99 -12.21 24.59
CA GLU A 172 -19.55 -12.60 25.88
C GLU A 172 -20.72 -13.58 25.71
N LYS A 173 -20.84 -14.50 26.67
CA LYS A 173 -21.96 -15.43 26.78
C LYS A 173 -23.15 -14.70 27.41
N THR A 174 -24.34 -14.90 26.86
CA THR A 174 -25.59 -14.79 27.64
C THR A 174 -26.49 -15.98 27.36
N GLU A 175 -26.93 -16.63 28.43
CA GLU A 175 -27.83 -17.78 28.40
C GLU A 175 -29.30 -17.35 28.34
N LYS A 176 -30.09 -18.13 27.59
CA LYS A 176 -31.57 -18.37 27.65
C LYS A 176 -31.97 -18.90 26.25
N GLY A 177 -32.74 -19.96 26.09
CA GLY A 177 -33.37 -20.88 27.04
C GLY A 177 -34.61 -21.50 26.40
N ASN A 178 -34.56 -22.82 26.14
CA ASN A 178 -35.61 -23.79 25.78
C ASN A 178 -36.82 -23.39 24.90
N GLY A 179 -37.10 -24.22 23.88
CA GLY A 179 -38.35 -24.25 23.13
C GLY A 179 -38.36 -25.37 22.08
N GLU A 180 -39.02 -26.49 22.39
CA GLU A 180 -38.97 -27.76 21.63
C GLU A 180 -39.88 -27.79 20.38
N LYS A 181 -39.55 -28.65 19.40
CA LYS A 181 -40.46 -29.69 18.86
C LYS A 181 -39.78 -30.66 17.87
N GLU A 182 -40.25 -31.90 17.85
CA GLU A 182 -39.69 -33.09 17.17
C GLU A 182 -40.45 -33.54 15.89
N TYR A 183 -40.00 -34.66 15.30
CA TYR A 183 -40.52 -35.49 14.18
C TYR A 183 -40.27 -34.95 12.75
N ALA A 184 -39.49 -35.55 11.82
CA ALA A 184 -39.13 -36.95 11.43
C ALA A 184 -40.10 -37.62 10.40
N PRO A 185 -39.70 -38.63 9.59
CA PRO A 185 -38.65 -38.60 8.56
C PRO A 185 -39.08 -39.24 7.19
N GLU A 186 -38.12 -39.71 6.38
CA GLU A 186 -38.25 -40.51 5.11
C GLU A 186 -38.65 -39.77 3.80
N ALA A 187 -38.22 -40.18 2.59
CA ALA A 187 -37.60 -41.45 2.14
C ALA A 187 -36.46 -41.31 1.09
N GLU A 188 -35.75 -42.41 0.84
CA GLU A 188 -34.55 -42.53 -0.01
C GLU A 188 -34.81 -42.60 -1.53
N ARG A 189 -33.79 -42.24 -2.35
CA ARG A 189 -33.51 -42.95 -3.61
C ARG A 189 -32.01 -43.01 -3.94
N LYS A 190 -31.59 -44.07 -4.64
CA LYS A 190 -30.25 -44.66 -4.54
C LYS A 190 -29.29 -44.34 -5.70
N THR A 191 -28.01 -44.16 -5.33
CA THR A 191 -26.77 -44.62 -6.00
C THR A 191 -26.51 -44.32 -7.49
N SER A 192 -25.59 -43.37 -7.76
CA SER A 192 -24.55 -43.42 -8.81
C SER A 192 -23.59 -42.21 -8.77
N THR A 193 -22.31 -42.19 -9.21
CA THR A 193 -21.25 -43.23 -9.41
C THR A 193 -19.89 -42.52 -9.67
N THR A 194 -18.80 -42.94 -9.01
CA THR A 194 -17.36 -42.74 -9.36
C THR A 194 -16.68 -41.34 -9.35
N SER A 195 -15.60 -41.27 -8.56
CA SER A 195 -14.39 -40.38 -8.61
C SER A 195 -14.49 -38.85 -8.42
N PRO A 196 -13.89 -38.31 -7.33
CA PRO A 196 -13.54 -36.89 -7.21
C PRO A 196 -12.30 -36.52 -8.03
N LEU A 197 -12.34 -35.36 -8.67
CA LEU A 197 -11.17 -34.67 -9.25
C LEU A 197 -10.22 -34.18 -8.14
N PRO A 198 -8.91 -34.00 -8.42
CA PRO A 198 -7.95 -33.61 -7.40
C PRO A 198 -8.28 -32.22 -6.83
N HIS A 199 -8.33 -32.13 -5.50
CA HIS A 199 -8.42 -30.84 -4.81
C HIS A 199 -7.29 -29.92 -5.30
N ARG A 200 -7.65 -28.69 -5.70
CA ARG A 200 -6.67 -27.59 -5.74
C ARG A 200 -5.98 -27.51 -4.38
N ASN A 201 -4.66 -27.33 -4.36
CA ASN A 201 -3.91 -27.14 -3.12
C ASN A 201 -4.36 -25.85 -2.41
N CYS A 202 -5.33 -25.95 -1.50
CA CYS A 202 -5.83 -24.84 -0.68
C CYS A 202 -4.84 -24.37 0.41
N HIS A 203 -3.56 -24.75 0.31
CA HIS A 203 -2.57 -24.64 1.38
C HIS A 203 -1.59 -23.47 1.19
N GLU A 204 -1.47 -22.89 -0.01
CA GLU A 204 -0.56 -21.74 -0.27
C GLU A 204 -1.13 -20.38 0.20
N ASP A 205 -2.45 -20.25 0.34
CA ASP A 205 -3.13 -19.00 0.73
C ASP A 205 -3.31 -18.87 2.27
N ILE A 206 -2.85 -19.84 3.07
CA ILE A 206 -2.95 -19.80 4.54
C ILE A 206 -1.78 -18.96 5.12
N PRO A 207 -2.02 -17.95 5.97
CA PRO A 207 -0.94 -17.23 6.65
C PRO A 207 -0.17 -18.16 7.59
N GLN A 208 1.15 -18.19 7.44
CA GLN A 208 2.05 -18.97 8.29
C GLN A 208 3.18 -18.07 8.86
N PRO A 209 3.86 -18.49 9.95
CA PRO A 209 5.02 -17.78 10.47
C PRO A 209 6.09 -17.56 9.41
N LEU A 210 6.67 -16.36 9.37
CA LEU A 210 7.58 -15.91 8.30
C LEU A 210 8.71 -16.89 8.00
N GLU A 211 9.27 -17.56 9.02
CA GLU A 211 10.33 -18.56 8.90
C GLU A 211 9.89 -19.77 8.06
N ASN A 212 8.68 -20.29 8.33
CA ASN A 212 8.09 -21.41 7.60
C ASN A 212 7.70 -21.01 6.17
N THR A 213 7.15 -19.81 6.00
CA THR A 213 6.77 -19.25 4.69
C THR A 213 7.99 -19.03 3.80
N CYS A 214 9.11 -18.58 4.38
CA CYS A 214 10.38 -18.39 3.67
C CYS A 214 10.95 -19.74 3.19
N ALA A 215 11.00 -20.75 4.07
CA ALA A 215 11.46 -22.10 3.71
C ALA A 215 10.65 -22.67 2.51
N GLN A 216 9.32 -22.69 2.60
CA GLN A 216 8.43 -23.17 1.53
C GLN A 216 8.47 -22.32 0.26
N ALA A 217 8.80 -21.03 0.35
CA ALA A 217 9.02 -20.19 -0.82
C ALA A 217 10.30 -20.61 -1.57
N ILE A 218 11.38 -20.89 -0.84
CA ILE A 218 12.71 -21.27 -1.36
C ILE A 218 12.73 -22.70 -1.92
N GLU A 219 11.92 -23.63 -1.38
CA GLU A 219 11.78 -25.00 -1.91
C GLU A 219 11.31 -25.06 -3.38
N SER A 220 10.69 -23.99 -3.90
CA SER A 220 10.20 -23.92 -5.28
C SER A 220 11.31 -23.55 -6.28
N GLN A 221 12.16 -24.52 -6.61
CA GLN A 221 13.28 -24.37 -7.56
C GLN A 221 12.92 -23.63 -8.86
N THR A 222 11.77 -23.96 -9.48
CA THR A 222 11.30 -23.31 -10.72
C THR A 222 11.01 -21.82 -10.59
N TRP A 223 10.67 -21.35 -9.38
CA TRP A 223 10.43 -19.94 -9.07
C TRP A 223 11.75 -19.18 -8.88
N LEU A 224 12.73 -19.79 -8.21
CA LEU A 224 14.08 -19.24 -8.08
C LEU A 224 14.78 -19.12 -9.45
N GLU A 225 14.72 -20.17 -10.27
CA GLU A 225 15.26 -20.17 -11.63
C GLU A 225 14.63 -19.08 -12.51
N ALA A 226 13.31 -18.91 -12.44
CA ALA A 226 12.62 -17.83 -13.14
C ALA A 226 13.10 -16.44 -12.68
N LEU A 227 13.33 -16.23 -11.39
CA LEU A 227 13.87 -14.95 -10.87
C LEU A 227 15.31 -14.72 -11.35
N CYS A 228 16.20 -15.72 -11.24
CA CYS A 228 17.57 -15.64 -11.75
C CYS A 228 17.61 -15.30 -13.25
N MET A 229 16.85 -16.02 -14.08
CA MET A 229 16.80 -15.81 -15.53
C MET A 229 16.26 -14.44 -15.91
N ASN A 230 15.15 -14.00 -15.29
CA ASN A 230 14.49 -12.73 -15.61
C ASN A 230 15.29 -11.51 -15.15
N HIS A 231 15.94 -11.59 -13.99
CA HIS A 231 16.68 -10.46 -13.43
C HIS A 231 18.17 -10.44 -13.82
N ARG A 232 18.69 -11.52 -14.42
CA ARG A 232 20.11 -11.72 -14.77
C ARG A 232 21.01 -11.67 -13.53
N ILE A 233 20.62 -12.43 -12.50
CA ILE A 233 21.34 -12.54 -11.22
C ILE A 233 21.62 -14.01 -10.90
N ASP A 234 22.78 -14.27 -10.31
CA ASP A 234 23.19 -15.62 -9.93
C ASP A 234 22.44 -16.09 -8.69
N ILE A 235 22.32 -17.42 -8.50
CA ILE A 235 21.55 -17.98 -7.38
C ILE A 235 22.10 -17.54 -6.02
N ALA A 236 23.43 -17.39 -5.89
CA ALA A 236 24.08 -16.87 -4.67
C ALA A 236 23.63 -15.42 -4.35
N GLN A 237 23.57 -14.54 -5.36
CA GLN A 237 23.08 -13.18 -5.19
C GLN A 237 21.58 -13.17 -4.84
N LEU A 238 20.79 -14.06 -5.44
CA LEU A 238 19.37 -14.21 -5.11
C LEU A 238 19.17 -14.61 -3.63
N HIS A 239 20.02 -15.48 -3.08
CA HIS A 239 20.03 -15.81 -1.65
C HIS A 239 20.35 -14.60 -0.75
N GLU A 240 21.36 -13.79 -1.09
CA GLU A 240 21.67 -12.55 -0.35
C GLU A 240 20.48 -11.56 -0.34
N TRP A 241 19.79 -11.41 -1.48
CA TRP A 241 18.58 -10.60 -1.57
C TRP A 241 17.42 -11.18 -0.74
N LEU A 242 17.23 -12.51 -0.72
CA LEU A 242 16.24 -13.19 0.10
C LEU A 242 16.49 -12.98 1.60
N GLU A 243 17.73 -13.14 2.07
CA GLU A 243 18.10 -12.87 3.46
C GLU A 243 17.84 -11.41 3.85
N HIS A 244 18.24 -10.47 2.98
CA HIS A 244 18.02 -9.04 3.23
C HIS A 244 16.52 -8.71 3.30
N PHE A 245 15.69 -9.32 2.44
CA PHE A 245 14.24 -9.18 2.47
C PHE A 245 13.61 -9.76 3.74
N CYS A 246 14.02 -10.96 4.16
CA CYS A 246 13.49 -11.59 5.38
C CYS A 246 13.83 -10.78 6.63
N ARG A 247 15.09 -10.31 6.73
CA ARG A 247 15.53 -9.41 7.80
C ARG A 247 14.75 -8.09 7.80
N LYS A 248 14.40 -7.55 6.63
CA LYS A 248 13.54 -6.38 6.50
C LYS A 248 12.13 -6.66 7.05
N LEU A 249 11.48 -7.75 6.63
CA LEU A 249 10.14 -8.12 7.11
C LEU A 249 10.09 -8.35 8.63
N GLN A 250 11.12 -8.98 9.19
CA GLN A 250 11.26 -9.19 10.63
C GLN A 250 11.34 -7.85 11.39
N ASN A 251 12.12 -6.87 10.88
CA ASN A 251 12.21 -5.53 11.46
C ASN A 251 10.90 -4.71 11.32
N GLU A 252 10.09 -4.98 10.29
CA GLU A 252 8.78 -4.34 10.08
C GLU A 252 7.66 -4.96 10.94
N GLY A 253 7.94 -6.06 11.67
CA GLY A 253 6.93 -6.77 12.46
C GLY A 253 6.00 -7.68 11.65
N ASN A 254 6.32 -7.92 10.37
CA ASN A 254 5.53 -8.76 9.46
C ASN A 254 5.80 -10.25 9.71
N LEU A 255 5.34 -10.76 10.85
CA LEU A 255 5.66 -12.10 11.35
C LEU A 255 4.82 -13.25 10.76
N GLN A 256 3.74 -12.95 10.03
CA GLN A 256 2.91 -13.95 9.36
C GLN A 256 2.57 -13.54 7.93
N LYS A 257 2.72 -14.46 6.97
CA LYS A 257 2.38 -14.23 5.55
C LYS A 257 2.12 -15.57 4.83
N SER A 258 1.26 -15.57 3.81
CA SER A 258 1.05 -16.73 2.92
C SER A 258 2.26 -16.92 1.98
N VAL A 259 2.48 -18.13 1.47
CA VAL A 259 3.61 -18.41 0.55
C VAL A 259 3.46 -17.60 -0.74
N ARG A 260 2.22 -17.47 -1.23
CA ARG A 260 1.88 -16.69 -2.41
C ARG A 260 2.17 -15.19 -2.22
N ASP A 261 1.74 -14.61 -1.10
CA ASP A 261 1.97 -13.20 -0.80
C ASP A 261 3.46 -12.91 -0.51
N PHE A 262 4.20 -13.88 0.03
CA PHE A 262 5.64 -13.77 0.19
C PHE A 262 6.34 -13.74 -1.18
N ARG A 263 6.06 -14.71 -2.07
CA ARG A 263 6.65 -14.78 -3.42
C ARG A 263 6.36 -13.50 -4.22
N GLN A 264 5.11 -13.00 -4.18
CA GLN A 264 4.72 -11.77 -4.88
C GLN A 264 5.38 -10.51 -4.29
N HIS A 265 5.46 -10.40 -2.95
CA HIS A 265 6.10 -9.26 -2.30
C HIS A 265 7.61 -9.25 -2.56
N PHE A 266 8.28 -10.41 -2.48
CA PHE A 266 9.70 -10.53 -2.78
C PHE A 266 10.02 -10.15 -4.24
N ALA A 267 9.29 -10.69 -5.21
CA ALA A 267 9.51 -10.38 -6.63
C ALA A 267 9.37 -8.87 -6.92
N ASN A 268 8.32 -8.22 -6.39
CA ASN A 268 8.11 -6.79 -6.53
C ASN A 268 9.21 -5.96 -5.85
N TRP A 269 9.64 -6.37 -4.65
CA TRP A 269 10.71 -5.69 -3.92
C TRP A 269 12.06 -5.82 -4.61
N LEU A 270 12.42 -7.03 -5.07
CA LEU A 270 13.65 -7.33 -5.80
C LEU A 270 13.73 -6.52 -7.11
N HIS A 271 12.62 -6.44 -7.86
CA HIS A 271 12.53 -5.60 -9.04
C HIS A 271 12.86 -4.13 -8.73
N ILE A 272 12.28 -3.57 -7.66
CA ILE A 272 12.53 -2.19 -7.22
C ILE A 272 14.00 -1.99 -6.78
N GLN A 273 14.61 -2.93 -6.05
CA GLN A 273 16.01 -2.81 -5.62
C GLN A 273 16.95 -2.77 -6.84
N LEU A 274 16.77 -3.70 -7.78
CA LEU A 274 17.60 -3.79 -8.98
C LEU A 274 17.38 -2.61 -9.94
N GLU A 275 16.15 -2.10 -10.05
CA GLU A 275 15.86 -0.90 -10.85
C GLU A 275 16.51 0.36 -10.24
N ASN A 276 16.52 0.49 -8.91
CA ASN A 276 17.19 1.59 -8.22
C ASN A 276 18.71 1.54 -8.38
N GLN A 277 19.33 0.35 -8.28
CA GLN A 277 20.77 0.16 -8.56
C GLN A 277 21.12 0.56 -10.00
N ARG A 278 20.26 0.24 -10.98
CA ARG A 278 20.45 0.62 -12.40
C ARG A 278 20.27 2.13 -12.65
N LYS A 279 19.42 2.82 -11.89
CA LYS A 279 19.14 4.27 -12.05
C LYS A 279 20.19 5.17 -11.41
N HIS A 280 20.90 4.72 -10.38
CA HIS A 280 21.94 5.49 -9.69
C HIS A 280 23.28 4.74 -9.56
N PRO A 281 24.01 4.48 -10.68
CA PRO A 281 25.28 3.77 -10.68
C PRO A 281 26.48 4.64 -10.22
N GLN A 282 26.36 5.33 -9.07
CA GLN A 282 27.45 6.13 -8.49
C GLN A 282 27.91 5.60 -7.13
N HIS A 283 28.94 4.74 -7.17
CA HIS A 283 30.13 4.72 -6.30
C HIS A 283 30.02 4.79 -4.75
N HIS A 284 28.83 4.69 -4.15
CA HIS A 284 28.65 4.91 -2.71
C HIS A 284 28.59 3.64 -1.84
N GLU A 285 28.93 2.46 -2.40
CA GLU A 285 28.81 1.18 -1.71
C GLU A 285 30.06 0.69 -0.95
N ASN A 286 31.25 1.31 -1.09
CA ASN A 286 32.48 0.76 -0.47
C ASN A 286 32.98 1.42 0.83
N LEU A 287 32.52 2.62 1.22
CA LEU A 287 32.86 3.20 2.54
C LEU A 287 31.76 3.01 3.59
N ALA A 288 30.48 3.09 3.21
CA ALA A 288 29.37 3.03 4.16
C ALA A 288 29.09 1.60 4.67
N THR A 289 29.30 0.60 3.81
CA THR A 289 29.23 -0.83 4.15
C THR A 289 30.44 -1.22 5.00
N ALA A 290 31.66 -0.92 4.56
CA ALA A 290 32.89 -1.22 5.29
C ALA A 290 32.93 -0.57 6.69
N ASN A 291 32.46 0.67 6.86
CA ASN A 291 32.36 1.29 8.18
C ASN A 291 31.26 0.69 9.06
N ARG A 292 30.17 0.17 8.47
CA ARG A 292 29.15 -0.59 9.21
C ARG A 292 29.63 -1.98 9.60
N GLU A 293 30.31 -2.69 8.71
CA GLU A 293 30.81 -4.04 8.98
C GLU A 293 31.97 -4.01 9.98
N ASN A 294 32.91 -3.06 9.87
CA ASN A 294 33.92 -2.83 10.91
C ASN A 294 33.28 -2.43 12.26
N SER A 295 32.17 -1.68 12.27
CA SER A 295 31.44 -1.36 13.50
C SER A 295 30.65 -2.55 14.06
N ARG A 296 30.20 -3.47 13.21
CA ARG A 296 29.51 -4.71 13.56
C ARG A 296 30.50 -5.72 14.12
N GLN A 297 31.64 -5.93 13.46
CA GLN A 297 32.71 -6.81 13.91
C GLN A 297 33.25 -6.36 15.27
N ARG A 298 33.58 -5.07 15.45
CA ARG A 298 34.01 -4.52 16.75
C ARG A 298 32.99 -4.74 17.88
N LYS A 299 31.69 -4.77 17.58
CA LYS A 299 30.65 -5.08 18.57
C LYS A 299 30.58 -6.59 18.89
N LEU A 300 30.75 -7.45 17.89
CA LEU A 300 30.82 -8.91 18.07
C LEU A 300 32.08 -9.31 18.86
N ASP A 301 33.24 -8.74 18.52
CA ASP A 301 34.51 -8.97 19.22
C ASP A 301 34.42 -8.51 20.70
N ALA A 302 33.78 -7.36 20.96
CA ALA A 302 33.53 -6.89 22.32
C ALA A 302 32.59 -7.82 23.12
N ILE A 303 31.55 -8.37 22.48
CA ILE A 303 30.65 -9.36 23.11
C ILE A 303 31.39 -10.68 23.39
N ALA A 304 32.25 -11.13 22.47
CA ALA A 304 33.08 -12.30 22.68
C ALA A 304 34.08 -12.10 23.84
N ALA A 305 34.76 -10.94 23.89
CA ALA A 305 35.67 -10.59 24.97
C ALA A 305 34.97 -10.53 26.35
N LEU A 306 33.76 -9.95 26.40
CA LEU A 306 32.92 -9.94 27.61
C LEU A 306 32.52 -11.36 28.03
N ARG A 307 32.17 -12.24 27.08
CA ARG A 307 31.88 -13.64 27.39
C ARG A 307 33.10 -14.36 27.96
N THR A 308 34.28 -14.18 27.38
CA THR A 308 35.50 -14.82 27.89
C THR A 308 35.93 -14.28 29.26
N THR A 309 35.65 -13.01 29.59
CA THR A 309 35.91 -12.46 30.94
C THR A 309 34.90 -12.97 31.96
N VAL A 310 33.61 -13.08 31.62
CA VAL A 310 32.62 -13.71 32.50
C VAL A 310 32.94 -15.20 32.73
N GLU A 311 33.39 -15.92 31.71
CA GLU A 311 33.84 -17.32 31.84
C GLU A 311 35.14 -17.42 32.69
N SER A 312 36.11 -16.50 32.56
CA SER A 312 37.31 -16.49 33.42
C SER A 312 37.01 -16.14 34.87
N ASP A 313 36.15 -15.15 35.11
CA ASP A 313 35.75 -14.72 36.45
C ASP A 313 34.94 -15.82 37.15
N ALA A 314 34.06 -16.53 36.42
CA ALA A 314 33.36 -17.71 36.94
C ALA A 314 34.34 -18.84 37.33
N LEU A 315 35.33 -19.15 36.49
CA LEU A 315 36.37 -20.15 36.80
C LEU A 315 37.32 -19.72 37.92
N GLN A 316 37.54 -18.43 38.11
CA GLN A 316 38.29 -17.91 39.24
C GLN A 316 37.46 -18.02 40.54
N ARG A 317 36.18 -17.63 40.50
CA ARG A 317 35.25 -17.76 41.63
C ARG A 317 35.03 -19.20 42.06
N LEU A 318 34.99 -20.15 41.12
CA LEU A 318 34.93 -21.59 41.43
C LEU A 318 36.20 -22.06 42.17
N ARG A 319 37.39 -21.68 41.69
CA ARG A 319 38.65 -22.01 42.39
C ARG A 319 38.77 -21.35 43.77
N GLU A 320 38.26 -20.13 43.94
CA GLU A 320 38.15 -19.50 45.26
C GLU A 320 37.25 -20.32 46.20
N LEU A 321 36.10 -20.79 45.74
CA LEU A 321 35.16 -21.60 46.53
C LEU A 321 35.65 -23.04 46.81
N GLU A 322 36.50 -23.59 45.95
CA GLU A 322 37.24 -24.84 46.19
C GLU A 322 38.30 -24.64 47.29
N ILE A 323 39.04 -23.53 47.28
CA ILE A 323 40.06 -23.18 48.30
C ILE A 323 39.40 -22.85 49.65
N GLU A 324 38.24 -22.17 49.64
CA GLU A 324 37.41 -21.92 50.82
C GLU A 324 36.67 -23.18 51.33
N GLY A 325 36.88 -24.34 50.70
CA GLY A 325 36.36 -25.64 51.16
C GLY A 325 34.83 -25.77 51.13
N THR A 326 34.15 -24.95 50.33
CA THR A 326 32.68 -24.85 50.32
C THR A 326 32.03 -25.71 49.23
N LEU A 327 32.81 -26.21 48.27
CA LEU A 327 32.36 -27.15 47.23
C LEU A 327 32.73 -28.61 47.59
N PRO A 328 31.81 -29.58 47.46
CA PRO A 328 32.13 -31.00 47.65
C PRO A 328 33.02 -31.50 46.50
N PRO A 329 34.00 -32.39 46.76
CA PRO A 329 34.84 -32.96 45.71
C PRO A 329 33.99 -33.79 44.74
N LEU A 330 34.14 -33.52 43.44
CA LEU A 330 33.52 -34.32 42.39
C LEU A 330 34.12 -35.73 42.39
N PRO A 331 33.31 -36.79 42.20
CA PRO A 331 33.83 -38.15 42.14
C PRO A 331 34.67 -38.37 40.88
N GLU A 332 35.82 -39.02 41.02
CA GLU A 332 36.65 -39.46 39.89
C GLU A 332 35.95 -40.62 39.15
N THR A 333 35.67 -40.42 37.86
CA THR A 333 35.28 -41.45 36.88
C THR A 333 35.85 -41.14 35.52
#